data_AF-A0A2V8UK76-F1
#
_entry.id   AF-A0A2V8UK76-F1
#
_cell.length_a   1.000
_cell.length_b   1.000
_cell.length_c   1.000
_cell.angle_alpha   90.00
_cell.angle_beta   90.00
_cell.angle_gamma   90.00
#
_symmetry.space_group_name_H-M   'P 1'
#
loop_
_entity.id
_entity.type
_entity.pdbx_description
1 polymer ?
#
loop_
_entity_poly.entity_id
_entity_poly.type
_entity_poly.pdbx_seq_one_letter_code
_entity_poly.pdbx_strand_id
1 'polypeptide(L)'
;MLLGEGEATEQRLKQLHRPALLHIVGHRIVRGNQDCQTAPGAPDCQLAGIDPAARVMSLSAIVLEEAYGRGVGSSQDGLLTALELQTLDLQGAEMLVLSQCRMADGVPSSGDGVFGMRRAAAIAGVKMFVAPLWKIADPLNWRSWTGSIKS
;
A
#
# COMPACT_ATOMS: atom_id res chain seq x y z
N MET A 1 -16.45 5.68 -5.37
CA MET A 1 -16.01 4.88 -6.51
C MET A 1 -15.36 3.62 -5.97
N LEU A 2 -15.86 2.46 -6.35
CA LEU A 2 -15.27 1.17 -6.04
C LEU A 2 -14.40 0.78 -7.24
N LEU A 3 -13.12 0.51 -7.03
CA LEU A 3 -12.26 -0.06 -8.07
C LEU A 3 -12.08 -1.54 -7.73
N GLY A 4 -12.76 -2.40 -8.49
CA GLY A 4 -12.68 -3.86 -8.37
C GLY A 4 -11.55 -4.47 -9.21
N GLU A 5 -11.57 -5.81 -9.32
CA GLU A 5 -10.60 -6.60 -10.12
C GLU A 5 -10.50 -6.09 -11.56
N GLY A 6 -9.27 -5.88 -12.05
CA GLY A 6 -8.97 -5.37 -13.39
C GLY A 6 -9.16 -3.87 -13.61
N GLU A 7 -9.80 -3.15 -12.67
CA GLU A 7 -10.03 -1.71 -12.76
C GLU A 7 -9.13 -0.86 -11.85
N ALA A 8 -8.55 -1.46 -10.82
CA ALA A 8 -7.62 -0.81 -9.90
C ALA A 8 -6.22 -0.70 -10.51
N THR A 9 -6.04 0.14 -11.53
CA THR A 9 -4.73 0.48 -12.10
C THR A 9 -4.17 1.77 -11.51
N GLU A 10 -2.85 1.90 -11.44
CA GLU A 10 -2.17 3.14 -11.08
C GLU A 10 -2.63 4.29 -11.96
N GLN A 11 -2.80 4.02 -13.27
CA GLN A 11 -3.27 5.04 -14.20
C GLN A 11 -4.65 5.55 -13.82
N ARG A 12 -5.62 4.66 -13.52
CA ARG A 12 -6.95 5.10 -13.09
C ARG A 12 -6.88 5.85 -11.76
N LEU A 13 -6.09 5.36 -10.81
CA LEU A 13 -5.94 6.00 -9.50
C LEU A 13 -5.34 7.40 -9.61
N LYS A 14 -4.32 7.58 -10.45
CA LYS A 14 -3.69 8.88 -10.75
C LYS A 14 -4.61 9.84 -11.51
N GLN A 15 -5.64 9.34 -12.19
CA GLN A 15 -6.66 10.15 -12.87
C GLN A 15 -7.87 10.49 -11.99
N LEU A 16 -7.99 9.90 -10.79
CA LEU A 16 -9.06 10.24 -9.87
C LEU A 16 -8.90 11.68 -9.38
N HIS A 17 -9.99 12.44 -9.47
CA HIS A 17 -10.05 13.78 -8.91
C HIS A 17 -11.20 13.82 -7.91
N ARG A 18 -10.84 14.00 -6.63
CA ARG A 18 -11.78 14.29 -5.53
C ARG A 18 -12.96 13.33 -5.39
N PRO A 19 -12.74 12.00 -5.34
CA PRO A 19 -13.82 11.05 -5.07
C PRO A 19 -14.33 11.24 -3.63
N ALA A 20 -15.65 11.27 -3.43
CA ALA A 20 -16.22 11.34 -2.08
C ALA A 20 -15.86 10.09 -1.23
N LEU A 21 -15.84 8.92 -1.85
CA LEU A 21 -15.46 7.63 -1.25
C LEU A 21 -14.55 6.87 -2.22
N LEU A 22 -13.41 6.38 -1.72
CA LEU A 22 -12.49 5.53 -2.48
C LEU A 22 -12.25 4.23 -1.71
N HIS A 23 -12.42 3.09 -2.38
CA HIS A 23 -12.14 1.76 -1.82
C HIS A 23 -11.18 1.02 -2.74
N ILE A 24 -10.05 0.56 -2.20
CA ILE A 24 -9.00 -0.16 -2.93
C ILE A 24 -8.82 -1.56 -2.34
N VAL A 25 -8.76 -2.56 -3.22
CA VAL A 25 -8.62 -4.00 -2.94
C VAL A 25 -7.44 -4.58 -3.72
N GLY A 26 -6.78 -5.63 -3.21
CA GLY A 26 -5.50 -6.20 -3.72
C GLY A 26 -4.58 -6.74 -2.61
N HIS A 27 -3.26 -6.59 -2.75
CA HIS A 27 -2.28 -7.05 -1.73
C HIS A 27 -1.37 -5.93 -1.20
N ARG A 28 -0.83 -6.11 0.01
CA ARG A 28 0.21 -5.23 0.59
C ARG A 28 1.58 -5.86 0.40
N ILE A 29 2.56 -5.04 0.02
CA ILE A 29 3.98 -5.38 0.14
C ILE A 29 4.70 -4.33 1.00
N VAL A 30 5.64 -4.79 1.81
CA VAL A 30 6.59 -3.93 2.51
C VAL A 30 7.94 -4.13 1.83
N ARG A 31 8.45 -3.11 1.16
CA ARG A 31 9.80 -3.12 0.58
C ARG A 31 10.81 -2.82 1.68
N GLY A 32 11.93 -3.51 1.68
CA GLY A 32 12.96 -3.36 2.70
C GLY A 32 14.36 -3.34 2.11
N ASN A 33 15.28 -2.64 2.78
CA ASN A 33 16.71 -2.63 2.43
C ASN A 33 17.37 -4.02 2.46
N GLN A 34 16.72 -5.03 3.02
CA GLN A 34 17.28 -6.39 3.12
C GLN A 34 17.44 -7.01 1.72
N ASP A 35 16.55 -6.69 0.78
CA ASP A 35 16.65 -7.13 -0.62
C ASP A 35 17.78 -6.40 -1.38
N CYS A 36 18.22 -5.24 -0.89
CA CYS A 36 19.34 -4.48 -1.44
C CYS A 36 20.71 -4.94 -0.95
N GLN A 37 20.76 -5.72 0.13
CA GLN A 37 21.99 -6.39 0.55
C GLN A 37 22.28 -7.62 -0.33
N THR A 38 21.23 -8.27 -0.85
CA THR A 38 21.31 -9.47 -1.69
C THR A 38 21.31 -9.14 -3.20
N ALA A 39 20.67 -8.04 -3.63
CA ALA A 39 20.63 -7.61 -5.03
C ALA A 39 20.76 -6.07 -5.17
N PRO A 40 21.97 -5.50 -5.04
CA PRO A 40 22.19 -4.05 -5.07
C PRO A 40 21.89 -3.36 -6.43
N GLY A 41 21.65 -4.13 -7.49
CA GLY A 41 21.21 -3.64 -8.80
C GLY A 41 19.71 -3.72 -9.05
N ALA A 42 18.91 -4.15 -8.06
CA ALA A 42 17.45 -4.13 -8.19
C ALA A 42 16.96 -2.67 -8.31
N PRO A 43 15.95 -2.38 -9.14
CA PRO A 43 15.43 -1.02 -9.31
C PRO A 43 14.95 -0.40 -7.98
N ASP A 44 14.47 -1.24 -7.06
CA ASP A 44 14.08 -0.89 -5.69
C ASP A 44 15.24 -0.37 -4.81
N CYS A 45 16.50 -0.53 -5.26
CA CYS A 45 17.69 -0.12 -4.51
C CYS A 45 18.26 1.24 -4.94
N GLN A 46 17.65 1.90 -5.93
CA GLN A 46 17.98 3.28 -6.31
C GLN A 46 17.48 4.36 -5.33
N LEU A 47 17.06 3.95 -4.12
CA LEU A 47 16.68 4.85 -3.01
C LEU A 47 17.89 5.55 -2.34
N ALA A 48 19.12 5.28 -2.79
CA ALA A 48 20.35 5.79 -2.19
C ALA A 48 20.56 7.32 -2.29
N GLY A 49 19.73 8.04 -3.06
CA GLY A 49 19.75 9.50 -3.17
C GLY A 49 18.43 10.19 -2.78
N ILE A 50 17.45 9.44 -2.27
CA ILE A 50 16.13 9.94 -1.92
C ILE A 50 16.14 10.43 -0.47
N ASP A 51 15.45 11.55 -0.21
CA ASP A 51 15.24 12.09 1.13
C ASP A 51 14.79 10.97 2.12
N PRO A 52 15.35 10.90 3.34
CA PRO A 52 15.03 9.82 4.28
C PRO A 52 13.55 9.63 4.55
N ALA A 53 12.75 10.70 4.61
CA ALA A 53 11.31 10.61 4.82
C ALA A 53 10.59 10.08 3.56
N ALA A 54 10.96 10.56 2.38
CA ALA A 54 10.45 10.02 1.12
C ALA A 54 10.80 8.54 0.93
N ARG A 55 12.01 8.14 1.31
CA ARG A 55 12.44 6.74 1.29
C ARG A 55 11.55 5.89 2.18
N VAL A 56 11.30 6.32 3.42
CA VAL A 56 10.45 5.57 4.35
C VAL A 56 9.01 5.45 3.83
N MET A 57 8.47 6.47 3.16
CA MET A 57 7.15 6.39 2.51
C MET A 57 7.13 5.35 1.38
N SER A 58 8.18 5.24 0.57
CA SER A 58 8.24 4.25 -0.52
C SER A 58 8.29 2.78 -0.06
N LEU A 59 8.55 2.52 1.23
CA LEU A 59 8.60 1.14 1.76
C LEU A 59 7.23 0.49 1.87
N SER A 60 6.15 1.27 1.91
CA SER A 60 4.79 0.74 1.92
C SER A 60 4.18 0.83 0.52
N ALA A 61 3.69 -0.28 -0.02
CA ALA A 61 3.02 -0.28 -1.32
C ALA A 61 1.79 -1.22 -1.38
N ILE A 62 0.85 -0.86 -2.24
CA ILE A 62 -0.28 -1.70 -2.67
C ILE A 62 0.11 -2.35 -3.99
N VAL A 63 0.10 -3.68 -4.04
CA VAL A 63 0.18 -4.41 -5.30
C VAL A 63 -1.18 -4.34 -5.97
N LEU A 64 -1.24 -3.69 -7.12
CA LEU A 64 -2.39 -3.61 -7.99
C LEU A 64 -2.37 -4.75 -9.00
N GLU A 65 -3.53 -5.09 -9.57
CA GLU A 65 -3.69 -6.22 -10.50
C GLU A 65 -2.73 -6.16 -11.71
N GLU A 66 -2.41 -4.95 -12.19
CA GLU A 66 -1.53 -4.76 -13.33
C GLU A 66 -0.03 -4.94 -13.02
N ALA A 67 0.33 -5.20 -11.76
CA ALA A 67 1.73 -5.46 -11.38
C ALA A 67 2.27 -6.73 -12.04
N TYR A 68 1.39 -7.66 -12.44
CA TYR A 68 1.81 -8.91 -13.06
C TYR A 68 2.29 -8.66 -14.50
N GLY A 69 3.62 -8.68 -14.70
CA GLY A 69 4.26 -8.57 -16.01
C GLY A 69 4.79 -7.18 -16.37
N ARG A 70 4.71 -6.19 -15.46
CA ARG A 70 5.35 -4.89 -15.63
C ARG A 70 6.72 -4.84 -14.95
N GLY A 71 7.68 -4.19 -15.61
CA GLY A 71 9.03 -4.04 -15.08
C GLY A 71 9.06 -3.10 -13.88
N VAL A 72 9.70 -3.53 -12.80
CA VAL A 72 9.95 -2.72 -11.59
C VAL A 72 10.73 -1.46 -11.98
N GLY A 73 10.27 -0.28 -11.55
CA GLY A 73 10.93 1.01 -11.81
C GLY A 73 10.34 1.85 -12.95
N SER A 74 9.23 1.41 -13.58
CA SER A 74 8.40 2.30 -14.41
C SER A 74 7.45 3.13 -13.54
N SER A 75 6.96 4.29 -14.02
CA SER A 75 5.97 5.10 -13.29
C SER A 75 4.57 4.48 -13.19
N GLN A 76 4.41 3.26 -13.71
CA GLN A 76 3.20 2.45 -13.72
C GLN A 76 3.58 0.98 -13.56
N ASP A 77 4.38 0.66 -12.54
CA ASP A 77 4.89 -0.69 -12.25
C ASP A 77 3.85 -1.62 -11.59
N GLY A 78 2.63 -1.12 -11.42
CA GLY A 78 1.51 -1.77 -10.74
C GLY A 78 1.61 -1.68 -9.22
N LEU A 79 2.51 -0.87 -8.66
CA LEU A 79 2.64 -0.67 -7.23
C LEU A 79 2.22 0.75 -6.87
N LEU A 80 1.14 0.89 -6.11
CA LEU A 80 0.83 2.19 -5.48
C LEU A 80 1.60 2.32 -4.18
N THR A 81 2.74 3.01 -4.20
CA THR A 81 3.49 3.30 -2.97
C THR A 81 2.80 4.38 -2.12
N ALA A 82 3.10 4.45 -0.81
CA ALA A 82 2.62 5.56 0.01
C ALA A 82 3.19 6.92 -0.46
N LEU A 83 4.39 6.90 -1.07
CA LEU A 83 4.99 8.08 -1.69
C LEU A 83 4.21 8.56 -2.92
N GLU A 84 3.59 7.67 -3.69
CA GLU A 84 2.72 8.05 -4.81
C GLU A 84 1.31 8.41 -4.35
N LEU A 85 0.76 7.68 -3.37
CA LEU A 85 -0.55 7.96 -2.80
C LEU A 85 -0.65 9.39 -2.27
N GLN A 86 0.40 9.92 -1.63
CA GLN A 86 0.39 11.29 -1.11
C GLN A 86 0.31 12.37 -2.20
N THR A 87 0.57 12.01 -3.47
CA THR A 87 0.52 12.94 -4.61
C THR A 87 -0.84 12.99 -5.29
N LEU A 88 -1.77 12.10 -4.93
CA LEU A 88 -3.12 12.10 -5.49
C LEU A 88 -3.94 13.29 -4.98
N ASP A 89 -4.76 13.90 -5.86
CA ASP A 89 -5.75 14.90 -5.44
C ASP A 89 -7.01 14.22 -4.91
N LEU A 90 -6.95 13.82 -3.63
CA LEU A 90 -8.10 13.30 -2.88
C LEU A 90 -8.73 14.39 -2.00
N GLN A 91 -8.53 15.66 -2.31
CA GLN A 91 -9.12 16.76 -1.54
C GLN A 91 -10.65 16.65 -1.53
N GLY A 92 -11.21 16.67 -0.33
CA GLY A 92 -12.66 16.51 -0.13
C GLY A 92 -13.14 15.06 -0.11
N ALA A 93 -12.25 14.08 -0.29
CA ALA A 93 -12.59 12.68 -0.04
C ALA A 93 -12.99 12.49 1.42
N GLU A 94 -14.20 12.00 1.65
CA GLU A 94 -14.72 11.73 2.98
C GLU A 94 -14.04 10.51 3.57
N MET A 95 -13.76 9.51 2.73
CA MET A 95 -13.22 8.23 3.20
C MET A 95 -12.37 7.50 2.15
N LEU A 96 -11.22 6.99 2.59
CA LEU A 96 -10.43 5.98 1.91
C LEU A 96 -10.48 4.67 2.71
N VAL A 97 -10.90 3.60 2.07
CA VAL A 97 -10.90 2.24 2.63
C VAL A 97 -9.85 1.40 1.90
N LEU A 98 -8.93 0.79 2.65
CA LEU A 98 -7.99 -0.20 2.14
C LEU A 98 -8.29 -1.55 2.78
N SER A 99 -8.66 -2.55 1.99
CA SER A 99 -9.05 -3.86 2.53
C SER A 99 -7.88 -4.82 2.80
N GLN A 100 -6.63 -4.41 2.56
CA GLN A 100 -5.49 -5.32 2.64
C GLN A 100 -4.94 -5.43 4.07
N CYS A 101 -4.44 -6.62 4.40
CA CYS A 101 -3.79 -6.90 5.68
C CYS A 101 -2.68 -5.89 5.99
N ARG A 102 -2.69 -5.38 7.24
CA ARG A 102 -1.63 -4.52 7.81
C ARG A 102 -1.40 -3.18 7.10
N MET A 103 -2.38 -2.66 6.36
CA MET A 103 -2.23 -1.40 5.60
C MET A 103 -2.17 -0.14 6.50
N ALA A 104 -2.58 -0.27 7.76
CA ALA A 104 -2.40 0.79 8.75
C ALA A 104 -1.04 0.73 9.48
N ASP A 105 -0.20 -0.29 9.22
CA ASP A 105 1.18 -0.34 9.74
C ASP A 105 2.07 0.65 8.98
N GLY A 106 3.09 1.17 9.68
CA GLY A 106 4.09 2.04 9.09
C GLY A 106 5.38 2.04 9.90
N VAL A 107 6.36 2.81 9.45
CA VAL A 107 7.64 2.97 10.13
C VAL A 107 7.54 4.11 11.14
N PRO A 108 7.77 3.87 12.44
CA PRO A 108 7.79 4.92 13.44
C PRO A 108 8.99 5.85 13.21
N SER A 109 8.76 7.16 13.35
CA SER A 109 9.80 8.18 13.39
C SER A 109 9.72 8.94 14.71
N SER A 110 10.90 9.26 15.27
CA SER A 110 10.99 10.02 16.50
C SER A 110 10.57 11.47 16.23
N GLY A 111 9.42 11.89 16.76
CA GLY A 111 8.89 13.25 16.62
C GLY A 111 7.93 13.47 15.45
N ASP A 112 8.01 12.67 14.39
CA ASP A 112 7.17 12.84 13.17
C ASP A 112 6.00 11.83 13.06
N GLY A 113 5.80 11.00 14.09
CA GLY A 113 4.76 9.97 14.10
C GLY A 113 5.10 8.77 13.22
N VAL A 114 4.10 8.20 12.55
CA VAL A 114 4.26 6.96 11.75
C VAL A 114 4.18 7.30 10.26
N PHE A 115 5.19 6.87 9.50
CA PHE A 115 5.24 6.99 8.05
C PHE A 115 4.61 5.76 7.38
N GLY A 116 3.76 5.97 6.37
CA GLY A 116 3.07 4.89 5.66
C GLY A 116 1.77 5.36 5.01
N MET A 117 0.90 4.42 4.63
CA MET A 117 -0.33 4.69 3.87
C MET A 117 -1.28 5.66 4.57
N ARG A 118 -1.38 5.59 5.90
CA ARG A 118 -2.21 6.52 6.69
C ARG A 118 -1.74 7.96 6.54
N ARG A 119 -0.42 8.20 6.61
CA ARG A 119 0.16 9.54 6.43
C ARG A 119 -0.05 10.02 5.00
N ALA A 120 0.16 9.14 4.03
CA ALA A 120 -0.04 9.46 2.62
C ALA A 120 -1.48 9.89 2.32
N ALA A 121 -2.47 9.15 2.84
CA ALA A 121 -3.88 9.48 2.68
C ALA A 121 -4.23 10.85 3.31
N ALA A 122 -3.66 11.17 4.48
CA ALA A 122 -3.86 12.46 5.11
C ALA A 122 -3.26 13.61 4.26
N ILE A 123 -2.06 13.43 3.70
CA ILE A 123 -1.43 14.41 2.81
C ILE A 123 -2.26 14.61 1.53
N ALA A 124 -2.79 13.52 0.96
CA ALA A 124 -3.65 13.56 -0.22
C ALA A 124 -5.00 14.26 0.00
N GLY A 125 -5.38 14.55 1.25
CA GLY A 125 -6.61 15.28 1.59
C GLY A 125 -7.80 14.42 2.02
N VAL A 126 -7.57 13.14 2.35
CA VAL A 126 -8.61 12.24 2.84
C VAL A 126 -8.99 12.55 4.29
N LYS A 127 -10.28 12.69 4.58
CA LYS A 127 -10.79 12.97 5.93
C LYS A 127 -10.79 11.75 6.85
N MET A 128 -11.18 10.59 6.33
CA MET A 128 -11.25 9.33 7.09
C MET A 128 -10.48 8.21 6.39
N PHE A 129 -9.61 7.54 7.13
CA PHE A 129 -8.83 6.41 6.63
C PHE A 129 -9.21 5.14 7.40
N VAL A 130 -9.64 4.10 6.68
CA VAL A 130 -10.04 2.81 7.25
C VAL A 130 -9.18 1.72 6.63
N ALA A 131 -8.44 1.01 7.46
CA ALA A 131 -7.62 -0.13 7.04
C ALA A 131 -7.38 -1.09 8.20
N PRO A 132 -7.21 -2.40 7.96
CA PRO A 132 -6.88 -3.34 9.02
C PRO A 132 -5.45 -3.11 9.54
N LEU A 133 -5.31 -3.12 10.87
CA LEU A 133 -4.02 -3.03 11.58
C LEU A 133 -3.32 -4.39 11.68
N TRP A 134 -4.07 -5.49 11.71
CA TRP A 134 -3.52 -6.84 11.88
C TRP A 134 -3.66 -7.68 10.61
N LYS A 135 -2.87 -8.75 10.54
CA LYS A 135 -3.03 -9.79 9.53
C LYS A 135 -4.34 -10.52 9.82
N ILE A 136 -5.27 -10.49 8.88
CA ILE A 136 -6.42 -11.39 8.90
C ILE A 136 -5.88 -12.74 8.44
N ALA A 137 -6.07 -13.80 9.24
CA ALA A 137 -5.65 -15.13 8.88
C ALA A 137 -6.38 -15.55 7.60
N ASP A 138 -5.63 -16.00 6.60
CA ASP A 138 -6.18 -16.56 5.37
C ASP A 138 -6.94 -17.87 5.72
N PRO A 139 -8.23 -18.02 5.35
CA PRO A 139 -9.01 -19.23 5.64
C PRO A 139 -8.48 -20.51 4.98
N LEU A 140 -7.44 -20.44 4.13
CA LEU A 140 -6.76 -21.62 3.56
C LEU A 140 -6.14 -22.58 4.61
N ASN A 141 -6.14 -22.22 5.91
CA ASN A 141 -5.75 -23.08 7.03
C ASN A 141 -6.95 -23.76 7.76
N TRP A 142 -8.10 -23.97 7.13
CA TRP A 142 -9.23 -24.61 7.84
C TRP A 142 -8.93 -26.05 8.33
N ARG A 143 -7.99 -26.77 7.68
CA ARG A 143 -7.62 -28.16 8.02
C ARG A 143 -6.89 -28.34 9.35
N SER A 144 -6.34 -27.29 9.96
CA SER A 144 -5.71 -27.41 11.30
C SER A 144 -6.68 -27.21 12.47
N TRP A 145 -7.87 -26.65 12.21
CA TRP A 145 -8.84 -26.29 13.27
C TRP A 145 -9.86 -27.40 13.58
N THR A 146 -10.04 -28.39 12.72
CA THR A 146 -11.01 -29.49 12.95
C THR A 146 -10.45 -30.63 13.81
N GLY A 147 -9.22 -30.53 14.31
CA GLY A 147 -8.56 -31.60 15.08
C GLY A 147 -8.86 -31.66 16.59
N SER A 148 -9.56 -30.67 17.17
CA SER A 148 -9.76 -30.59 18.64
C SER A 148 -11.18 -30.89 19.13
N ILE A 149 -12.05 -31.50 18.32
CA ILE A 149 -13.30 -32.07 18.82
C ILE A 149 -13.19 -33.60 18.69
N LYS A 150 -12.48 -34.20 19.65
CA LYS A 150 -12.66 -35.61 19.99
C LYS A 150 -13.64 -35.67 21.16
N SER A 151 -14.79 -36.32 20.92
CA SER A 151 -15.64 -36.94 21.93
C SER A 151 -14.90 -38.07 22.65
#